data_AF-A0A496SU37-F1
#
_entry.id   AF-A0A496SU37-F1
#
_cell.length_a   1.000
_cell.length_b   1.000
_cell.length_c   1.000
_cell.angle_alpha   90.00
_cell.angle_beta   90.00
_cell.angle_gamma   90.00
#
_symmetry.space_group_name_H-M   'P 1'
#
loop_
_entity.id
_entity.type
_entity.pdbx_description
1 polymer ?
#
loop_
_entity_poly.entity_id
_entity_poly.type
_entity_poly.pdbx_seq_one_letter_code
_entity_poly.pdbx_strand_id
1 'polypeptide(L)'
;DFRLKYKDVWRLHFGGEVSVPDTGIRLRAGFYTDPVAYLGPRSGYGSAIRTRKQRKWLTLGAGTTVDKVFSIDAAWVHGAWEQTEGNLTQKHKADRLFVTATYRF
;
A
#
# COMPACT_ATOMS: atom_id res chain seq x y z
N ASP A 1 -26.29 -18.15 2.03
CA ASP A 1 -25.03 -18.86 1.77
C ASP A 1 -23.88 -17.86 1.69
N PHE A 2 -23.02 -17.81 2.71
CA PHE A 2 -21.92 -16.81 2.83
C PHE A 2 -20.63 -17.23 2.10
N ARG A 3 -20.57 -18.47 1.59
CA ARG A 3 -19.34 -19.08 1.05
C ARG A 3 -18.97 -18.59 -0.35
N LEU A 4 -19.91 -17.99 -1.09
CA LEU A 4 -19.70 -17.48 -2.45
C LEU A 4 -19.23 -16.01 -2.55
N LYS A 5 -19.05 -15.31 -1.41
CA LYS A 5 -18.71 -13.87 -1.38
C LYS A 5 -17.24 -13.54 -1.15
N TYR A 6 -16.43 -14.55 -0.84
CA TYR A 6 -14.99 -14.40 -0.60
C TYR A 6 -14.22 -15.11 -1.70
N LYS A 7 -13.38 -14.34 -2.41
CA LYS A 7 -12.39 -14.88 -3.33
C LYS A 7 -11.05 -14.90 -2.62
N ASP A 8 -10.27 -15.97 -2.81
CA ASP A 8 -8.89 -15.99 -2.33
C ASP A 8 -8.11 -14.82 -2.92
N VAL A 9 -7.46 -14.08 -2.03
CA VAL A 9 -6.69 -12.89 -2.36
C VAL A 9 -5.26 -13.10 -1.92
N TRP A 10 -4.36 -12.92 -2.88
CA TRP A 10 -2.93 -12.92 -2.63
C TRP A 10 -2.45 -11.48 -2.47
N ARG A 11 -1.97 -11.14 -1.27
CA ARG A 11 -1.25 -9.89 -1.05
C ARG A 11 0.23 -10.13 -1.25
N LEU A 12 0.79 -9.49 -2.26
CA LEU A 12 2.20 -9.57 -2.56
C LEU A 12 2.87 -8.26 -2.15
N HIS A 13 3.94 -8.39 -1.37
CA HIS A 13 4.77 -7.28 -0.92
C HIS A 13 6.18 -7.55 -1.46
N PHE A 14 6.67 -6.63 -2.28
CA PHE A 14 8.03 -6.64 -2.79
C PHE A 14 8.70 -5.35 -2.36
N GLY A 15 9.89 -5.44 -1.77
CA GLY A 15 10.61 -4.25 -1.34
C GLY A 15 12.08 -4.54 -1.12
N GLY A 16 12.87 -3.49 -1.19
CA GLY A 16 14.30 -3.49 -0.93
C GLY A 16 14.65 -2.36 0.03
N GLU A 17 15.61 -2.64 0.90
CA GLU A 17 16.24 -1.65 1.76
C GLU A 17 17.72 -1.60 1.42
N VAL A 18 18.24 -0.38 1.26
CA VAL A 18 19.66 -0.11 1.03
C VAL A 18 20.15 0.84 2.11
N SER A 19 21.12 0.39 2.90
CA SER A 19 21.78 1.21 3.91
C SER A 19 23.18 1.59 3.45
N VAL A 20 23.51 2.88 3.52
CA VAL A 20 24.87 3.38 3.29
C VAL A 20 25.58 3.47 4.65
N PRO A 21 26.56 2.58 4.93
CA PRO A 21 27.19 2.50 6.25
C PRO A 21 27.99 3.74 6.65
N ASP A 22 28.47 4.52 5.67
CA ASP A 22 29.36 5.67 5.91
C ASP A 22 28.61 6.94 6.37
N THR A 23 27.34 7.09 5.97
CA THR A 23 26.51 8.26 6.27
C THR A 23 25.31 7.95 7.16
N GLY A 24 25.07 6.68 7.52
CA GLY A 24 23.91 6.27 8.32
C GLY A 24 22.57 6.43 7.60
N ILE A 25 22.60 6.68 6.28
CA ILE A 25 21.40 6.86 5.46
C ILE A 25 20.85 5.49 5.06
N ARG A 26 19.53 5.36 5.14
CA ARG A 26 18.78 4.16 4.80
C ARG A 26 17.67 4.51 3.82
N LEU A 27 17.74 3.97 2.62
CA LEU A 27 16.72 4.13 1.60
C LEU A 27 15.88 2.86 1.53
N ARG A 28 14.56 3.01 1.48
CA ARG A 28 13.59 1.93 1.36
C ARG A 28 12.74 2.18 0.13
N ALA A 29 12.59 1.19 -0.72
CA ALA A 29 11.65 1.25 -1.82
C ALA A 29 10.85 -0.05 -1.84
N GLY A 30 9.56 0.05 -2.09
CA GLY A 30 8.66 -1.08 -2.05
C GLY A 30 7.47 -0.87 -2.96
N PHE A 31 6.88 -1.99 -3.33
CA PHE A 31 5.67 -2.09 -4.09
C PHE A 31 4.82 -3.18 -3.46
N TYR A 32 3.59 -2.85 -3.10
CA TYR A 32 2.65 -3.85 -2.63
C TYR A 32 1.36 -3.82 -3.44
N THR A 33 0.81 -5.01 -3.66
CA THR A 33 -0.50 -5.18 -4.25
C THR A 33 -1.44 -5.67 -3.18
N ASP A 34 -2.49 -4.91 -2.92
CA ASP A 34 -3.56 -5.27 -1.99
C ASP A 34 -4.85 -5.46 -2.80
N PRO A 35 -5.11 -6.66 -3.33
CA PRO A 35 -6.34 -6.90 -4.04
C PRO A 35 -7.51 -6.85 -3.05
N VAL A 36 -8.60 -6.21 -3.44
CA VAL A 36 -9.80 -6.15 -2.58
C VAL A 36 -10.49 -7.51 -2.64
N ALA A 37 -10.65 -8.17 -1.50
CA ALA A 37 -11.27 -9.51 -1.39
C ALA A 37 -12.80 -9.51 -1.55
N TYR A 38 -13.41 -8.33 -1.68
CA TYR A 38 -14.85 -8.18 -1.65
C TYR A 38 -15.45 -8.10 -3.07
N LEU A 39 -16.12 -9.17 -3.46
CA LEU A 39 -16.99 -9.29 -4.63
C LEU A 39 -18.42 -9.49 -4.11
N GLY A 40 -19.09 -8.44 -3.66
CA GLY A 40 -20.46 -8.56 -3.17
C GLY A 40 -21.24 -7.26 -3.35
N PRO A 41 -22.48 -7.31 -3.89
CA PRO A 41 -23.27 -6.11 -4.11
C PRO A 41 -23.64 -5.49 -2.74
N ARG A 42 -23.64 -4.15 -2.67
CA ARG A 42 -24.03 -3.39 -1.47
C ARG A 42 -25.52 -3.52 -1.13
N SER A 43 -26.32 -4.07 -2.05
CA SER A 43 -27.78 -4.23 -1.95
C SER A 43 -28.21 -5.54 -2.62
N GLY A 44 -29.20 -6.23 -2.06
CA GLY A 44 -29.72 -7.53 -2.52
C GLY A 44 -30.38 -7.54 -3.91
N TYR A 45 -30.35 -6.44 -4.66
CA TYR A 45 -30.80 -6.35 -6.05
C TYR A 45 -29.86 -5.37 -6.80
N GLY A 46 -28.92 -5.89 -7.58
CA GLY A 46 -28.01 -5.03 -8.36
C GLY A 46 -26.75 -5.75 -8.82
N SER A 47 -26.38 -5.51 -10.07
CA SER A 47 -25.33 -6.16 -10.87
C SER A 47 -23.99 -6.39 -10.15
N ALA A 48 -23.35 -7.51 -10.46
CA ALA A 48 -22.08 -7.94 -9.90
C ALA A 48 -20.99 -6.86 -10.04
N ILE A 49 -20.54 -6.30 -8.91
CA ILE A 49 -19.43 -5.35 -8.85
C ILE A 49 -18.13 -6.11 -9.19
N ARG A 50 -17.77 -6.15 -10.47
CA ARG A 50 -16.49 -6.70 -10.93
C ARG A 50 -15.38 -5.68 -10.71
N THR A 51 -14.79 -5.68 -9.51
CA THR A 51 -13.54 -4.97 -9.22
C THR A 51 -12.41 -5.56 -10.07
N ARG A 52 -12.18 -5.02 -11.28
CA ARG A 52 -11.23 -5.57 -12.26
C ARG A 52 -9.77 -5.17 -12.00
N LYS A 53 -9.50 -4.08 -11.27
CA LYS A 53 -8.14 -3.57 -11.06
C LYS A 53 -7.70 -3.64 -9.60
N GLN A 54 -6.68 -4.46 -9.37
CA GLN A 54 -6.00 -4.66 -8.08
C GLN A 54 -5.40 -3.33 -7.60
N ARG A 55 -5.50 -3.02 -6.29
CA ARG A 55 -4.89 -1.80 -5.74
C ARG A 55 -3.38 -1.98 -5.74
N LYS A 56 -2.69 -1.11 -6.46
CA LYS A 56 -1.23 -1.08 -6.54
C LYS A 56 -0.73 0.11 -5.74
N TRP A 57 0.24 -0.15 -4.89
CA TRP A 57 0.82 0.84 -4.01
C TRP A 57 2.33 0.85 -4.17
N LEU A 58 2.87 2.03 -4.37
CA LEU A 58 4.29 2.30 -4.38
C LEU A 58 4.65 2.95 -3.05
N THR A 59 5.71 2.46 -2.41
CA THR A 59 6.23 3.00 -1.15
C THR A 59 7.68 3.40 -1.37
N LEU A 60 8.02 4.63 -1.03
CA LEU A 60 9.40 5.12 -1.03
C LEU A 60 9.67 5.70 0.35
N GLY A 61 10.85 5.44 0.89
CA GLY A 61 11.25 5.94 2.20
C GLY A 61 12.73 6.23 2.27
N ALA A 62 13.07 7.20 3.09
CA ALA A 62 14.44 7.57 3.40
C ALA A 62 14.52 7.86 4.89
N GLY A 63 15.51 7.29 5.55
CA GLY A 63 15.83 7.57 6.93
C GLY A 63 17.31 7.82 7.10
N THR A 64 17.66 8.47 8.20
CA THR A 64 19.04 8.66 8.62
C THR A 64 19.16 8.39 10.11
N THR A 65 20.29 7.86 10.52
CA THR A 65 20.62 7.66 11.92
C THR A 65 21.82 8.53 12.30
N VAL A 66 21.58 9.47 13.20
CA VAL A 66 22.59 10.36 13.79
C VAL A 66 23.12 9.71 15.07
N ASP A 67 24.44 9.57 15.15
CA ASP A 67 25.19 9.10 16.32
C ASP A 67 24.74 7.74 16.90
N LYS A 68 24.03 6.92 16.12
CA LYS A 68 23.44 5.62 16.53
C LYS A 68 22.40 5.71 17.65
N VAL A 69 22.07 6.92 18.12
CA VAL A 69 21.10 7.19 19.19
C VAL A 69 19.80 7.82 18.66
N PHE A 70 19.85 8.51 17.52
CA PHE A 70 18.68 9.18 16.98
C PHE A 70 18.44 8.80 15.51
N SER A 71 17.29 8.23 15.21
CA SER A 71 16.89 7.84 13.85
C SER A 71 15.67 8.65 13.43
N ILE A 72 15.74 9.26 12.25
CA ILE A 72 14.60 9.88 11.59
C ILE A 72 14.31 9.09 10.33
N ASP A 73 13.05 8.72 10.12
CA ASP A 73 12.57 8.04 8.94
C ASP A 73 11.39 8.80 8.34
N ALA A 74 11.42 9.03 7.04
CA ALA A 74 10.31 9.54 6.25
C ALA A 74 9.91 8.50 5.21
N ALA A 75 8.60 8.28 5.02
CA ALA A 75 8.07 7.38 4.02
C ALA A 75 6.87 8.01 3.29
N TRP A 76 6.90 7.95 1.97
CA TRP A 76 5.82 8.33 1.08
C TRP A 76 5.21 7.09 0.45
N VAL A 77 3.88 7.02 0.47
CA VAL A 77 3.11 5.91 -0.06
C VAL A 77 2.09 6.46 -1.05
N HIS A 78 2.26 6.11 -2.31
CA HIS A 78 1.35 6.48 -3.39
C HIS A 78 0.57 5.24 -3.86
N GLY A 79 -0.75 5.31 -3.78
CA GLY A 79 -1.65 4.27 -4.25
C GLY A 79 -2.54 4.78 -5.36
N ALA A 80 -2.65 4.00 -6.44
CA ALA A 80 -3.66 4.21 -7.45
C ALA A 80 -4.48 2.94 -7.62
N TRP A 81 -5.80 3.07 -7.58
CA TRP A 81 -6.70 1.98 -7.92
C TRP A 81 -7.83 2.45 -8.81
N GLU A 82 -8.25 1.57 -9.70
CA GLU A 82 -9.42 1.81 -10.54
C GLU A 82 -10.50 0.85 -10.10
N GLN A 83 -11.65 1.39 -9.73
CA GLN A 83 -12.85 0.64 -9.41
C GLN A 83 -13.83 0.82 -10.56
N THR A 84 -14.25 -0.29 -11.16
CA THR A 84 -15.28 -0.29 -12.21
C THR A 84 -16.56 -0.83 -11.59
N GLU A 85 -17.60 -0.01 -11.57
CA GLU A 85 -18.94 -0.39 -11.09
C GLU A 85 -19.92 -0.23 -12.26
N GLY A 86 -20.35 -1.35 -12.84
CA GLY A 86 -21.18 -1.34 -14.05
C GLY A 86 -20.47 -0.69 -15.25
N ASN A 87 -21.02 0.44 -15.73
CA ASN A 87 -20.52 1.19 -16.90
C ASN A 87 -19.67 2.43 -16.52
N LEU A 88 -19.38 2.62 -15.23
CA LEU A 88 -18.62 3.76 -14.71
C LEU A 88 -17.25 3.30 -14.24
N THR A 89 -16.20 3.92 -14.79
CA THR A 89 -14.80 3.70 -14.35
C THR A 89 -14.40 4.84 -13.44
N GLN A 90 -14.26 4.56 -12.15
CA GLN A 90 -13.83 5.55 -11.15
C GLN A 90 -12.38 5.29 -10.77
N LYS A 91 -11.51 6.26 -11.06
CA LYS A 91 -10.10 6.24 -10.68
C LYS A 91 -9.95 6.94 -9.34
N HIS A 92 -9.40 6.26 -8.36
CA HIS A 92 -9.10 6.81 -7.04
C HIS A 92 -7.58 6.79 -6.83
N LYS A 93 -7.05 7.91 -6.36
CA LYS A 93 -5.64 8.08 -5.99
C LYS A 93 -5.60 8.40 -4.50
N ALA A 94 -4.65 7.81 -3.78
CA ALA A 94 -4.37 8.17 -2.40
C ALA A 94 -2.87 8.35 -2.21
N ASP A 95 -2.53 9.46 -1.57
CA ASP A 95 -1.19 9.79 -1.15
C ASP A 95 -1.15 9.78 0.38
N ARG A 96 -0.13 9.13 0.95
CA ARG A 96 0.12 9.10 2.38
C ARG A 96 1.58 9.41 2.65
N LEU A 97 1.82 10.22 3.67
CA LEU A 97 3.14 10.57 4.15
C LEU A 97 3.24 10.12 5.61
N PHE A 98 4.36 9.48 5.95
CA PHE A 98 4.69 9.00 7.27
C PHE A 98 6.03 9.58 7.67
N VAL A 99 6.11 10.07 8.90
CA VAL A 99 7.36 10.57 9.49
C VAL A 99 7.47 9.94 10.86
N THR A 100 8.62 9.36 11.16
CA THR A 100 8.91 8.68 12.42
C THR A 100 10.24 9.18 12.94
N ALA A 101 10.32 9.43 14.24
CA ALA A 101 11.56 9.73 14.95
C ALA A 101 11.71 8.72 16.09
N THR A 102 12.88 8.09 16.17
CA THR A 102 13.20 7.09 17.19
C THR A 102 14.43 7.55 17.93
N TYR A 103 14.38 7.51 19.25
CA TYR A 103 15.51 7.83 20.12
C TYR A 103 15.82 6.62 21.00
N ARG A 104 17.09 6.22 21.03
CA ARG A 104 17.59 5.08 21.81
C ARG A 104 18.59 5.61 22.84
N PHE A 105 18.32 5.32 24.11
CA PHE A 105 19.19 5.61 25.26
C PHE A 105 20.05 4.39 25.61
#